data_AF-A0A951QYI2-F1
#
_entry.id   AF-A0A951QYI2-F1
#
_cell.length_a   1.000
_cell.length_b   1.000
_cell.length_c   1.000
_cell.angle_alpha   90.00
_cell.angle_beta   90.00
_cell.angle_gamma   90.00
#
_symmetry.space_group_name_H-M   'P 1'
#
loop_
_entity.id
_entity.type
_entity.pdbx_description
1 polymer ?
#
loop_
_entity_poly.entity_id
_entity_poly.type
_entity_poly.pdbx_seq_one_letter_code
_entity_poly.pdbx_strand_id
1 'polypeptide(L)'
;MAEAKNCYVICYDIRCQKRWRKAYKLLKGYGDRVQYSIFRCCLNQRDREKLRWELEKILAKEDSILFVRLSDRCLQDIPKYNRPGTWENTDKPFLIV
;
A
#
# COMPACT_ATOMS: atom_id res chain seq x y z
N MET A 1 -14.43 -4.29 -19.25
CA MET A 1 -14.78 -3.15 -18.38
C MET A 1 -13.64 -2.95 -17.39
N ALA A 2 -13.09 -1.75 -17.26
CA ALA A 2 -12.04 -1.49 -16.27
C ALA A 2 -12.63 -1.61 -14.86
N GLU A 3 -12.08 -2.50 -14.03
CA GLU A 3 -12.51 -2.62 -12.64
C GLU A 3 -12.14 -1.36 -11.85
N ALA A 4 -13.08 -0.86 -11.05
CA ALA A 4 -12.86 0.30 -10.21
C ALA A 4 -11.72 0.05 -9.21
N LYS A 5 -10.76 0.98 -9.16
CA LYS A 5 -9.66 0.96 -8.19
C LYS A 5 -10.10 1.64 -6.90
N ASN A 6 -9.77 1.03 -5.76
CA ASN A 6 -9.96 1.62 -4.44
C ASN A 6 -8.60 1.89 -3.80
N CYS A 7 -8.51 2.92 -2.97
CA CYS A 7 -7.32 3.18 -2.18
C CYS A 7 -7.27 2.26 -0.96
N TYR A 8 -6.11 1.66 -0.75
CA TYR A 8 -5.80 0.82 0.40
C TYR A 8 -4.57 1.35 1.13
N VAL A 9 -4.62 1.33 2.45
CA VAL A 9 -3.43 1.39 3.30
C VAL A 9 -3.02 -0.02 3.64
N ILE A 10 -1.77 -0.36 3.35
CA ILE A 10 -1.18 -1.64 3.67
C ILE A 10 -0.13 -1.43 4.76
N CYS A 11 -0.41 -1.96 5.94
CA CYS A 11 0.52 -1.93 7.06
C CYS A 11 1.15 -3.31 7.21
N TYR A 12 2.45 -3.37 7.49
CA TYR A 12 3.12 -4.63 7.77
C TYR A 12 4.00 -4.56 9.01
N ASP A 13 4.12 -5.69 9.69
CA ASP A 13 5.12 -5.95 10.72
C ASP A 13 5.86 -7.24 10.33
N ILE A 14 7.10 -7.11 9.87
CA ILE A 14 7.90 -8.22 9.34
C ILE A 14 9.21 -8.28 10.10
N ARG A 15 9.44 -9.39 10.82
CA ARG A 15 10.57 -9.50 11.75
C ARG A 15 11.88 -9.90 11.08
N CYS A 16 11.81 -10.56 9.92
CA CYS A 16 12.99 -10.97 9.17
C CYS A 16 13.35 -9.97 8.06
N GLN A 17 14.56 -9.41 8.12
CA GLN A 17 15.04 -8.43 7.13
C GLN A 17 15.02 -8.96 5.68
N LYS A 18 15.30 -10.25 5.47
CA LYS A 18 15.27 -10.86 4.12
C LYS A 18 13.85 -10.89 3.55
N ARG A 19 12.85 -11.28 4.34
CA ARG A 19 11.43 -11.28 3.93
C ARG A 19 10.90 -9.86 3.76
N TRP A 20 11.28 -8.95 4.67
CA TRP A 20 10.95 -7.53 4.57
C TRP A 20 11.42 -6.92 3.26
N ARG A 21 12.66 -7.16 2.83
CA ARG A 21 13.17 -6.65 1.54
C ARG A 21 12.36 -7.18 0.34
N LYS A 22 11.89 -8.43 0.40
CA LYS A 22 11.05 -9.02 -0.65
C LYS A 22 9.67 -8.37 -0.68
N ALA A 23 9.00 -8.29 0.47
CA ALA A 23 7.69 -7.66 0.60
C ALA A 23 7.73 -6.17 0.22
N TYR A 24 8.79 -5.45 0.62
CA TYR A 24 9.02 -4.06 0.24
C TYR A 24 9.11 -3.87 -1.28
N LYS A 25 9.93 -4.71 -1.96
CA LYS A 25 10.07 -4.66 -3.42
C LYS A 25 8.75 -4.96 -4.12
N LEU A 26 7.99 -5.92 -3.61
CA LEU A 26 6.68 -6.27 -4.13
C LEU A 26 5.71 -5.10 -3.99
N LEU A 27 5.52 -4.56 -2.78
CA LEU A 27 4.59 -3.45 -2.51
C LEU A 27 4.94 -2.18 -3.30
N LYS A 28 6.23 -1.91 -3.52
CA LYS A 28 6.69 -0.78 -4.36
C LYS A 28 6.24 -0.88 -5.82
N GLY A 29 5.92 -2.08 -6.32
CA GLY A 29 5.34 -2.26 -7.65
C GLY A 29 3.84 -1.93 -7.73
N TYR A 30 3.16 -1.88 -6.58
CA TYR A 30 1.71 -1.70 -6.49
C TYR A 30 1.28 -0.33 -5.98
N GLY A 31 2.19 0.44 -5.37
CA GLY A 31 1.88 1.74 -4.82
C GLY A 31 3.07 2.42 -4.15
N ASP A 32 2.75 3.47 -3.39
CA ASP A 32 3.73 4.36 -2.78
C ASP A 32 4.00 4.00 -1.33
N ARG A 33 5.26 4.17 -0.92
CA ARG A 33 5.64 4.05 0.48
C ARG A 33 5.34 5.36 1.21
N VAL A 34 4.43 5.31 2.19
CA VAL A 34 4.08 6.47 3.02
C VAL A 34 4.98 6.54 4.26
N GLN A 35 5.20 5.41 4.93
CA GLN A 35 6.11 5.30 6.07
C GLN A 35 6.93 4.01 5.96
N TYR A 36 7.86 3.79 6.90
CA TYR A 36 8.73 2.61 6.87
C TYR A 36 7.96 1.29 6.79
N SER A 37 6.81 1.20 7.45
CA SER A 37 5.95 0.01 7.51
C SER A 37 4.56 0.21 6.90
N ILE A 38 4.36 1.28 6.14
CA ILE A 38 3.05 1.65 5.61
C ILE A 38 3.16 2.00 4.13
N PHE A 39 2.32 1.36 3.32
CA PHE A 39 2.14 1.62 1.90
C PHE A 39 0.73 2.11 1.58
N ARG A 40 0.61 2.93 0.55
CA ARG A 40 -0.64 3.37 -0.05
C ARG A 40 -0.73 2.80 -1.46
N CYS A 41 -1.76 2.01 -1.75
CA CYS A 41 -1.94 1.38 -3.06
C CYS A 41 -3.35 1.61 -3.59
N CYS A 42 -3.47 1.91 -4.89
CA CYS A 42 -4.75 2.00 -5.59
C CYS A 42 -5.00 0.71 -6.38
N LEU A 43 -5.81 -0.18 -5.80
CA LEU A 43 -5.98 -1.56 -6.27
C LEU A 43 -7.42 -1.82 -6.71
N ASN A 44 -7.60 -2.48 -7.83
CA ASN A 44 -8.86 -3.16 -8.14
C ASN A 44 -8.92 -4.50 -7.37
N GLN A 45 -10.03 -5.23 -7.51
CA GLN A 45 -10.23 -6.49 -6.79
C GLN A 45 -9.19 -7.54 -7.17
N ARG A 46 -8.89 -7.70 -8.47
CA ARG A 46 -7.91 -8.67 -8.96
C ARG A 46 -6.49 -8.37 -8.46
N ASP A 47 -6.07 -7.12 -8.56
CA ASP A 47 -4.75 -6.66 -8.12
C ASP A 47 -4.58 -6.87 -6.62
N ARG A 48 -5.64 -6.60 -5.84
CA ARG A 48 -5.65 -6.83 -4.38
C ARG A 48 -5.48 -8.30 -4.04
N GLU A 49 -6.24 -9.19 -4.67
CA GLU A 49 -6.13 -10.63 -4.37
C GLU A 49 -4.80 -11.21 -4.87
N LYS A 50 -4.30 -10.77 -6.03
CA LYS A 50 -2.97 -11.13 -6.50
C LYS A 50 -1.88 -10.69 -5.52
N LEU A 51 -1.92 -9.44 -5.09
CA LEU A 51 -0.96 -8.89 -4.13
C LEU A 51 -1.02 -9.65 -2.80
N ARG A 52 -2.22 -9.95 -2.29
CA ARG A 52 -2.40 -10.76 -1.09
C ARG A 52 -1.73 -12.12 -1.25
N TRP A 53 -2.00 -12.83 -2.33
CA TRP A 53 -1.41 -14.14 -2.60
C TRP A 53 0.12 -14.11 -2.74
N GLU A 54 0.68 -13.10 -3.40
CA GLU A 54 2.14 -12.94 -3.52
C GLU A 54 2.79 -12.62 -2.16
N LEU A 55 2.11 -11.87 -1.29
CA LEU A 55 2.59 -11.59 0.07
C LEU A 55 2.54 -12.83 0.95
N GLU A 56 1.49 -13.65 0.89
CA GLU A 56 1.39 -14.92 1.65
C GLU A 56 2.56 -15.87 1.35
N LYS A 57 3.12 -15.84 0.13
CA LYS A 57 4.32 -16.62 -0.21
C LYS A 57 5.61 -16.09 0.42
N ILE A 58 5.62 -14.83 0.81
CA ILE A 58 6.79 -14.14 1.37
C ILE A 58 6.75 -14.16 2.89
N LEU A 59 5.57 -14.00 3.49
CA LEU A 59 5.37 -13.84 4.92
C LEU A 59 5.54 -15.17 5.66
N ALA A 60 6.04 -15.09 6.89
CA ALA A 60 6.04 -16.20 7.84
C ALA A 60 4.91 -16.02 8.86
N LYS A 61 4.67 -17.06 9.67
CA LYS A 61 3.58 -17.07 10.67
C LYS A 61 3.69 -15.96 11.72
N GLU A 62 4.91 -15.53 12.02
CA GLU A 62 5.20 -14.44 12.97
C GLU A 62 5.08 -13.03 12.36
N ASP A 63 4.96 -12.92 11.04
CA ASP A 63 4.79 -11.65 10.36
C ASP A 63 3.29 -11.30 10.27
N SER A 64 2.96 -10.01 10.28
CA SER A 64 1.57 -9.53 10.22
C SER A 64 1.37 -8.53 9.10
N ILE A 65 0.23 -8.59 8.43
CA ILE A 65 -0.17 -7.64 7.39
C ILE A 65 -1.62 -7.22 7.54
N LEU A 66 -1.90 -5.94 7.35
CA LEU A 66 -3.24 -5.38 7.42
C LEU A 66 -3.54 -4.60 6.14
N PHE A 67 -4.70 -4.90 5.54
CA PHE A 67 -5.25 -4.15 4.42
C PHE A 67 -6.44 -3.33 4.91
N VAL A 68 -6.32 -2.01 4.86
CA VAL A 68 -7.40 -1.08 5.23
C VAL A 68 -7.88 -0.39 3.96
N ARG A 69 -9.13 -0.65 3.55
CA ARG A 69 -9.75 0.12 2.47
C ARG A 69 -10.08 1.52 3.00
N LEU A 70 -9.67 2.54 2.27
CA LEU A 70 -10.07 3.92 2.55
C LEU A 70 -11.28 4.30 1.72
N SER A 71 -12.20 5.05 2.34
CA SER A 71 -13.24 5.77 1.61
C SER A 71 -12.68 7.11 1.10
N ASP A 72 -13.35 7.71 0.12
CA ASP A 72 -12.99 9.03 -0.40
C ASP A 72 -13.00 10.10 0.71
N ARG A 73 -13.94 9.99 1.65
CA ARG A 73 -14.01 10.86 2.82
C ARG A 73 -12.77 10.71 3.71
N CYS A 74 -12.37 9.47 3.99
CA CYS A 74 -11.15 9.23 4.76
C CYS A 74 -9.93 9.84 4.07
N LEU A 75 -9.82 9.70 2.75
CA LEU A 75 -8.71 10.28 1.98
C LEU A 75 -8.64 11.81 2.10
N GLN A 76 -9.79 12.48 2.01
CA GLN A 76 -9.89 13.94 2.17
C GLN A 76 -9.57 14.41 3.59
N ASP A 77 -9.88 13.59 4.60
CA ASP A 77 -9.68 13.93 6.00
C ASP A 77 -8.26 13.63 6.50
N ILE A 78 -7.49 12.77 5.83
CA ILE A 78 -6.12 12.42 6.25
C ILE A 78 -5.23 13.65 6.52
N PRO A 79 -5.16 14.68 5.64
CA PRO A 79 -4.35 15.86 5.90
C PRO A 79 -4.74 16.63 7.18
N LYS A 80 -6.00 16.51 7.64
CA LYS A 80 -6.49 17.22 8.83
C LYS A 80 -5.86 16.71 10.13
N TYR A 81 -5.50 15.43 10.17
CA TYR A 81 -4.99 14.76 11.38
C TYR A 81 -3.47 14.59 11.39
N ASN A 82 -2.81 14.83 10.25
CA ASN A 82 -1.39 14.53 10.06
C ASN A 82 -0.57 15.81 9.87
N ARG A 83 0.74 15.71 10.06
CA ARG A 83 1.64 16.83 9.75
C ARG A 83 1.55 17.16 8.25
N PRO A 84 1.63 18.45 7.87
CA PRO A 84 1.74 18.84 6.47
C PRO A 84 2.84 18.04 5.76
N GLY A 85 2.56 17.56 4.54
CA GLY A 85 3.50 16.78 3.73
C GLY A 85 3.57 15.27 4.01
N THR A 86 2.88 14.75 5.02
CA THR A 86 2.95 13.30 5.40
C THR A 86 2.13 12.38 4.48
N TRP A 87 1.25 12.96 3.66
CA TRP A 87 0.35 12.23 2.75
C TRP A 87 0.15 13.02 1.45
N GLU A 88 1.24 13.40 0.79
CA GLU A 88 1.14 14.12 -0.47
C GLU A 88 0.66 13.18 -1.58
N ASN A 89 -0.30 13.66 -2.37
CA ASN A 89 -0.78 12.92 -3.53
C ASN A 89 0.32 12.86 -4.59
N THR A 90 1.00 11.72 -4.68
CA THR A 90 1.71 11.29 -5.89
C THR A 90 0.78 10.94 -7.06
N ASP A 91 -0.38 11.60 -7.18
CA ASP A 91 -0.99 11.75 -8.49
C ASP A 91 -0.13 12.76 -9.26
N LYS A 92 1.05 12.32 -9.70
CA LYS A 92 1.72 12.95 -10.84
C LYS A 92 1.01 12.39 -12.05
N PRO A 93 0.14 13.16 -12.73
CA PRO A 93 -0.66 12.61 -13.82
C PRO A 93 0.20 12.08 -14.98
N PHE A 94 1.48 12.46 -15.09
CA PHE A 94 2.43 11.87 -16.04
C PHE A 94 3.86 12.30 -15.66
N LEU A 95 4.75 11.34 -15.42
CA LEU A 95 6.19 11.54 -15.56
C LEU A 95 6.52 11.20 -17.02
N ILE A 96 6.52 12.21 -17.89
CA ILE A 96 7.21 12.10 -19.17
C ILE A 96 8.69 12.16 -18.83
N VAL A 97 9.38 11.04 -19.04
CA VAL A 97 10.86 10.96 -19.05
C VAL A 97 11.29 10.98 -20.50
#